data_AF-A0A7D4BWH8-F1
#
_entry.id   AF-A0A7D4BWH8-F1
#
_cell.length_a   1.000
_cell.length_b   1.000
_cell.length_c   1.000
_cell.angle_alpha   90.00
_cell.angle_beta   90.00
_cell.angle_gamma   90.00
#
_symmetry.space_group_name_H-M   'P 1'
#
loop_
_entity.id
_entity.type
_entity.pdbx_description
1 polymer ?
#
loop_
_entity_poly.entity_id
_entity_poly.type
_entity_poly.pdbx_seq_one_letter_code
_entity_poly.pdbx_strand_id
1 'polypeptide(L)' 'MDIKYLSDAKGNITGVFIPIEEWERLQKQYHIGEQLPPDSGKQLRQGLASALQKLKPDDSDD' A
#
# COMPACT_ATOMS: atom_id res chain seq x y z
N MET A 1 3.09 19.24 11.33
CA MET A 1 4.02 18.18 10.90
C MET A 1 4.70 17.56 12.12
N ASP A 2 4.13 16.48 12.65
CA ASP A 2 4.79 15.61 13.64
C ASP A 2 5.46 14.45 12.90
N ILE A 3 6.62 14.72 12.30
CA ILE A 3 7.38 13.70 11.58
C ILE A 3 8.04 12.79 12.64
N LYS A 4 7.58 11.54 12.73
CA LYS A 4 8.17 10.56 13.64
C LYS A 4 9.25 9.78 12.90
N TYR A 5 10.46 9.80 13.42
CA TYR A 5 11.56 9.02 12.86
C TYR A 5 11.50 7.60 13.41
N LEU A 6 11.46 6.63 12.51
CA LEU A 6 11.61 5.23 12.86
C LEU A 6 13.10 4.94 12.97
N SER A 7 13.51 4.44 14.13
CA SER A 7 14.89 4.02 14.40
C SER A 7 14.95 2.51 14.46
N ASP A 8 15.95 1.91 13.80
CA ASP A 8 16.26 0.49 13.96
C ASP A 8 16.91 0.24 15.34
N ALA A 9 17.02 -1.02 15.76
CA ALA A 9 17.59 -1.45 17.03
C ALA A 9 19.04 -0.96 17.26
N LYS A 10 19.72 -0.49 16.20
CA LYS A 10 21.06 0.11 16.23
C LYS A 10 21.08 1.63 16.37
N GLY A 11 19.92 2.28 16.53
CA GLY A 11 19.80 3.74 16.67
C GLY A 11 19.89 4.51 15.34
N ASN A 12 19.95 3.81 14.21
CA ASN A 12 19.96 4.44 12.89
C ASN A 12 18.54 4.77 12.46
N ILE A 13 18.34 5.98 11.92
CA ILE A 13 17.06 6.40 11.34
C ILE A 13 16.83 5.59 10.06
N THR A 14 15.88 4.65 10.11
CA THR A 14 15.54 3.76 8.99
C THR A 14 14.28 4.16 8.25
N GLY A 15 13.52 5.12 8.79
CA GLY A 15 12.36 5.64 8.09
C GLY A 15 11.78 6.89 8.74
N VAL A 16 10.86 7.51 8.02
CA VAL A 16 10.02 8.59 8.52
C VAL A 16 8.58 8.15 8.43
N PHE A 17 7.84 8.36 9.51
CA PHE A 17 6.40 8.19 9.52
C PHE A 17 5.77 9.53 9.18
N ILE A 18 4.96 9.53 8.13
CA ILE A 18 4.17 10.66 7.65
C ILE A 18 2.70 10.21 7.71
N PRO A 19 1.81 10.95 8.42
CA PRO A 19 0.38 10.69 8.38
C PRO A 19 -0.17 10.71 6.94
N ILE A 20 -1.13 9.85 6.63
CA ILE A 20 -1.67 9.69 5.26
C ILE A 20 -2.21 11.02 4.71
N GLU A 21 -2.93 11.80 5.51
CA GLU A 21 -3.46 13.11 5.10
C GLU A 21 -2.34 14.09 4.68
N GLU A 22 -1.20 14.04 5.38
CA GLU A 22 -0.05 14.89 5.08
C GLU A 22 0.71 14.36 3.85
N TRP A 23 0.79 13.03 3.69
CA TRP A 23 1.33 12.39 2.49
C TRP A 23 0.53 12.80 1.24
N GLU A 24 -0.80 12.75 1.29
CA GLU A 24 -1.65 13.16 0.17
C GLU A 24 -1.47 14.65 -0.20
N ARG A 25 -1.29 15.52 0.80
CA ARG A 25 -0.97 16.94 0.57
C ARG A 25 0.38 17.13 -0.10
N LEU A 26 1.40 16.41 0.37
CA LEU A 26 2.74 16.45 -0.21
C LEU A 26 2.74 15.91 -1.64
N GLN A 27 2.01 14.84 -1.92
CA GLN A 27 1.86 14.30 -3.28
C GLN A 27 1.30 15.33 -4.25
N LYS A 28 0.27 16.09 -3.83
CA LYS A 28 -0.33 17.16 -4.64
C LYS A 28 0.60 18.36 -4.81
N GLN A 29 1.28 18.79 -3.75
CA GLN A 29 2.15 19.96 -3.79
C GLN A 29 3.42 19.72 -4.62
N TYR A 30 4.03 18.54 -4.46
CA TYR A 30 5.31 18.20 -5.10
C TYR A 30 5.13 17.37 -6.38
N HIS A 31 3.89 17.14 -6.83
CA HIS A 31 3.58 16.30 -8.00
C HIS A 31 4.28 14.96 -7.93
N ILE A 32 4.29 14.34 -6.73
CA ILE A 32 4.94 13.05 -6.51
C ILE A 32 4.08 12.01 -7.20
N GLY A 33 4.42 11.71 -8.45
CA GLY A 33 3.92 10.53 -9.14
C GLY A 33 4.61 9.32 -8.55
N GLU A 34 3.89 8.51 -7.78
CA GLU A 34 4.33 7.15 -7.52
C GLU A 34 4.45 6.46 -8.88
N GLN A 35 5.68 6.19 -9.32
CA GLN A 35 5.91 5.29 -10.45
C GLN A 35 5.57 3.89 -9.98
N LEU A 36 4.27 3.62 -9.81
CA LEU A 36 3.79 2.25 -9.75
C LEU A 36 4.27 1.60 -11.05
N PRO A 37 5.02 0.49 -10.97
CA PRO A 37 5.25 -0.33 -12.15
C PRO A 37 3.87 -0.58 -12.77
N PRO A 38 3.69 -0.32 -14.08
CA PRO A 38 2.39 -0.40 -14.74
C PRO A 38 1.69 -1.77 -14.57
N ASP A 39 2.42 -2.79 -14.12
CA ASP A 39 1.95 -4.16 -13.91
C ASP A 39 1.44 -4.46 -12.48
N SER A 40 1.78 -3.66 -11.47
CA SER A 40 1.41 -3.96 -10.07
C SER A 40 -0.10 -3.86 -9.85
N GLY A 41 -0.78 -2.90 -10.49
CA GLY A 41 -2.23 -2.73 -10.36
C GLY A 41 -3.04 -3.90 -10.95
N LYS A 42 -2.54 -4.55 -12.01
CA LYS A 42 -3.22 -5.69 -12.65
C LYS A 42 -3.05 -6.97 -11.83
N GLN A 43 -1.83 -7.25 -11.38
CA GLN A 43 -1.53 -8.43 -10.56
C GLN A 43 -2.26 -8.40 -9.21
N LEU A 44 -2.31 -7.23 -8.56
CA LEU A 44 -3.04 -7.06 -7.29
C LEU A 44 -4.54 -7.27 -7.48
N ARG A 45 -5.13 -6.72 -8.55
CA ARG A 45 -6.55 -6.92 -8.89
C ARG A 45 -6.86 -8.38 -9.23
N GLN A 46 -5.98 -9.06 -9.97
CA GLN A 46 -6.12 -10.49 -10.26
C GLN A 46 -6.02 -11.36 -9.00
N GLY A 47 -5.08 -11.04 -8.10
CA GLY A 47 -4.94 -11.72 -6.81
C GLY A 47 -6.17 -11.56 -5.93
N LEU A 48 -6.69 -10.33 -5.82
CA LEU A 48 -7.93 -10.05 -5.08
C LEU A 48 -9.14 -10.76 -5.70
N ALA A 49 -9.31 -10.70 -7.03
CA ALA A 49 -10.39 -11.38 -7.73
C ALA A 49 -10.34 -12.90 -7.55
N SER A 50 -9.14 -13.49 -7.60
CA SER A 50 -8.92 -14.93 -7.41
C SER A 50 -9.22 -15.35 -5.96
N ALA A 51 -8.83 -14.54 -4.98
CA ALA A 51 -9.14 -14.78 -3.59
C ALA A 51 -10.66 -14.69 -3.31
N LEU A 52 -11.34 -13.69 -3.87
CA LEU A 52 -12.79 -13.55 -3.78
C LEU A 52 -13.55 -14.70 -4.46
N GLN A 53 -13.05 -15.22 -5.59
CA GLN A 53 -13.63 -16.40 -6.24
C GLN A 53 -13.45 -17.68 -5.41
N LYS A 54 -12.28 -17.87 -4.79
CA LYS A 54 -12.03 -19.02 -3.89
C LYS A 54 -12.83 -18.98 -2.59
N LEU A 55 -13.24 -17.79 -2.16
CA LEU A 55 -14.07 -17.57 -0.98
C LEU A 55 -15.58 -17.68 -1.26
N LYS A 56 -15.98 -17.78 -2.54
CA LYS A 56 -17.36 -18.13 -2.86
C LYS A 56 -17.54 -19.60 -2.47
N PRO A 57 -18.39 -19.91 -1.47
CA PRO A 57 -18.64 -21.29 -1.09
C PRO A 57 -19.19 -22.00 -2.33
N ASP A 58 -18.63 -23.18 -2.59
CA ASP A 58 -19.21 -24.18 -3.47
C ASP A 58 -20.53 -24.62 -2.83
N ASP A 59 -21.61 -23.87 -3.10
CA ASP A 59 -22.98 -24.39 -2.97
C ASP A 59 -23.23 -25.33 -4.17
N SER A 60 -22.49 -26.43 -4.19
CA SER A 60 -22.75 -27.59 -5.04
C SER A 60 -22.33 -28.84 -4.28
N ASP A 61 -22.95 -29.03 -3.11
CA ASP A 61 -23.34 -30.36 -2.66
C ASP A 61 -24.39 -30.91 -3.64
N ASP A 62 -24.02 -31.88 -4.47
CA ASP A 62 -24.91 -32.92 -5.00
C ASP A 62 -24.16 -34.27 -5.05
#